data_AF-A0A2M8PMH8-F1
#
_entry.id   AF-A0A2M8PMH8-F1
#
_cell.length_a   1.000
_cell.length_b   1.000
_cell.length_c   1.000
_cell.angle_alpha   90.00
_cell.angle_beta   90.00
_cell.angle_gamma   90.00
#
_symmetry.space_group_name_H-M   'P 1'
#
loop_
_entity.id
_entity.type
_entity.pdbx_description
1 polymer ?
#
loop_
_entity_poly.entity_id
_entity_poly.type
_entity_poly.pdbx_seq_one_letter_code
_entity_poly.pdbx_strand_id
1 'polypeptide(L)' 'MKSDIDRLMHDRNLDALIVAGGEGFNAVRYYLSNGAHITHGTIIKVRDKEALLICNGMELEEARKSGLRVETSATLGYYE' A
#
# COMPACT_ATOMS: atom_id res chain seq x y z
N MET A 1 4.21 14.54 7.22
CA MET A 1 2.84 14.08 6.86
C MET A 1 2.92 13.24 5.58
N LYS A 2 1.83 12.63 5.10
CA LYS A 2 1.86 11.81 3.87
C LYS A 2 2.36 12.59 2.64
N SER A 3 2.04 13.88 2.56
CA SER A 3 2.52 14.79 1.50
C SER A 3 4.04 14.99 1.48
N ASP A 4 4.73 14.71 2.59
CA ASP A 4 6.20 14.82 2.65
C ASP A 4 6.92 13.59 2.12
N ILE A 5 6.22 12.48 1.87
CA ILE A 5 6.84 11.18 1.58
C ILE A 5 7.77 11.29 0.36
N ASP A 6 7.33 11.92 -0.73
CA ASP A 6 8.15 12.05 -1.94
C ASP A 6 9.40 12.91 -1.70
N ARG A 7 9.25 14.04 -1.00
CA ARG A 7 10.39 14.86 -0.60
C ARG A 7 11.38 14.06 0.24
N LEU A 8 10.91 13.30 1.22
CA LEU A 8 11.76 12.48 2.09
C LEU A 8 12.45 11.34 1.34
N MET A 9 11.80 10.80 0.29
CA MET A 9 12.38 9.80 -0.60
C MET A 9 13.48 10.41 -1.48
N HIS A 10 13.30 11.63 -1.98
CA HIS A 10 14.36 12.39 -2.66
C HIS A 10 15.55 12.65 -1.73
N ASP A 11 15.30 13.22 -0.55
CA ASP A 11 16.34 13.57 0.44
C ASP A 11 17.21 12.35 0.85
N ARG A 12 16.65 11.13 0.76
CA ARG A 12 17.31 9.88 1.15
C ARG A 12 17.73 9.00 -0.03
N ASN A 13 17.50 9.46 -1.25
CA ASN A 13 17.74 8.70 -2.47
C ASN A 13 17.07 7.29 -2.46
N LEU A 14 15.78 7.23 -2.12
CA LEU A 14 14.98 6.01 -2.09
C LEU A 14 14.06 5.91 -3.30
N ASP A 15 14.16 4.84 -4.09
CA ASP A 15 13.32 4.69 -5.29
C ASP A 15 11.90 4.22 -4.97
N ALA A 16 11.76 3.38 -3.95
CA ALA A 16 10.48 2.88 -3.51
C ALA A 16 10.45 2.56 -2.01
N LEU A 17 9.24 2.58 -1.44
CA LEU A 17 8.92 2.02 -0.15
C LEU A 17 8.01 0.81 -0.36
N ILE A 18 8.32 -0.30 0.31
CA ILE A 18 7.48 -1.49 0.34
C ILE A 18 7.04 -1.69 1.78
N VAL A 19 5.74 -1.56 2.01
CA VAL A 19 5.12 -1.80 3.31
C VAL A 19 4.41 -3.14 3.22
N ALA A 20 5.15 -4.19 3.56
CA ALA A 20 4.62 -5.54 3.70
C ALA A 20 4.27 -5.84 5.16
N GLY A 21 3.50 -6.91 5.38
CA GLY A 21 3.18 -7.42 6.71
C GLY A 21 2.14 -8.52 6.64
N GLY A 22 2.21 -9.46 7.58
CA GLY A 22 1.22 -10.54 7.72
C GLY A 22 -0.10 -10.06 8.31
N GLU A 23 -0.85 -11.01 8.88
CA GLU A 23 -2.22 -10.82 9.38
C GLU A 23 -2.32 -9.93 10.62
N GLY A 24 -1.20 -9.65 11.28
CA GLY A 24 -1.14 -8.75 12.43
C GLY A 24 -1.36 -7.28 12.07
N PHE A 25 -1.70 -6.48 13.08
CA PHE A 25 -1.85 -5.03 12.92
C PHE A 25 -0.52 -4.41 12.43
N ASN A 26 -0.61 -3.66 11.34
CA ASN A 26 0.52 -2.92 10.78
C ASN A 26 0.18 -1.43 10.79
N ALA A 27 0.80 -0.70 11.73
CA ALA A 27 0.56 0.73 11.91
C ALA A 27 0.93 1.56 10.67
N VAL A 28 1.95 1.16 9.92
CA VAL A 28 2.39 1.86 8.70
C VAL A 28 1.37 1.65 7.57
N ARG A 29 0.89 0.41 7.40
CA ARG A 29 -0.18 0.09 6.43
C ARG A 29 -1.44 0.87 6.78
N TYR A 30 -1.88 0.82 8.03
CA TYR A 30 -3.05 1.54 8.53
C TYR A 30 -2.94 3.05 8.31
N TYR A 31 -1.77 3.63 8.61
CA TYR A 31 -1.53 5.05 8.35
C TYR A 31 -1.66 5.36 6.86
N LEU A 32 -0.92 4.66 5.99
CA LEU A 32 -0.89 4.93 4.55
C LEU A 32 -2.25 4.71 3.89
N SER A 33 -2.98 3.67 4.30
CA SER A 33 -4.29 3.30 3.77
C SER A 33 -5.46 4.11 4.33
N ASN A 34 -5.22 5.26 4.98
CA ASN A 34 -6.27 6.08 5.60
C ASN A 34 -7.17 5.29 6.57
N GLY A 35 -6.59 4.28 7.23
CA GLY A 35 -7.29 3.44 8.19
C GLY A 35 -8.07 2.28 7.60
N ALA A 36 -7.93 1.93 6.31
CA ALA A 36 -8.60 0.76 5.74
C ALA A 36 -8.22 -0.53 6.50
N HIS A 37 -9.23 -1.33 6.85
CA HIS A 37 -9.08 -2.51 7.71
C HIS A 37 -8.71 -3.75 6.90
N ILE A 38 -7.42 -3.86 6.58
CA ILE A 38 -6.89 -4.94 5.74
C ILE A 38 -6.00 -5.85 6.59
N THR A 39 -6.34 -7.12 6.60
CA THR A 39 -5.65 -8.25 7.24
C THR A 39 -4.38 -8.55 6.47
N HIS A 40 -4.47 -8.71 5.14
CA HIS A 40 -3.31 -9.03 4.30
C HIS A 40 -3.18 -8.09 3.09
N GLY A 41 -2.03 -7.45 2.95
CA GLY A 41 -1.77 -6.61 1.79
C GLY A 41 -0.44 -5.88 1.86
N THR A 42 0.06 -5.53 0.69
CA THR A 42 1.33 -4.82 0.49
C THR A 42 1.05 -3.46 -0.13
N ILE A 43 1.61 -2.40 0.46
CA ILE A 43 1.61 -1.06 -0.17
C ILE A 43 2.98 -0.83 -0.80
N ILE A 44 2.97 -0.44 -2.07
CA ILE A 44 4.15 -0.02 -2.83
C ILE A 44 4.01 1.48 -3.12
N LYS A 45 4.97 2.27 -2.64
CA LYS A 45 5.08 3.70 -2.96
C LYS A 45 6.37 3.93 -3.73
N VAL A 46 6.26 4.12 -5.04
CA VAL A 46 7.37 4.56 -5.90
C VAL A 46 7.50 6.08 -5.81
N ARG A 47 8.73 6.59 -5.87
CA ARG A 47 8.99 8.03 -5.83
C ARG A 47 8.22 8.75 -6.95
N ASP A 48 7.57 9.86 -6.60
CA ASP A 48 6.79 10.70 -7.50
C ASP A 48 5.62 9.99 -8.22
N LYS A 49 5.16 8.84 -7.69
CA LYS A 49 3.99 8.09 -8.18
C LYS A 49 2.94 7.88 -7.10
N GLU A 50 1.69 7.65 -7.48
CA GLU A 50 0.67 7.23 -6.51
C GLU A 50 1.04 5.89 -5.86
N ALA A 51 0.70 5.73 -4.58
CA ALA A 51 0.90 4.45 -3.91
C ALA A 51 -0.12 3.42 -4.41
N LEU A 52 0.37 2.19 -4.59
CA LEU A 52 -0.42 1.02 -4.94
C LEU A 52 -0.61 0.15 -3.71
N LEU A 53 -1.84 -0.23 -3.42
CA LEU A 53 -2.18 -1.25 -2.44
C LEU A 53 -2.57 -2.54 -3.17
N ILE A 54 -1.87 -3.63 -2.86
CA ILE A 54 -2.14 -4.96 -3.39
C ILE A 54 -2.73 -5.81 -2.26
N CYS A 55 -3.91 -6.39 -2.48
CA CYS A 55 -4.58 -7.27 -1.52
C CYS A 55 -5.12 -8.54 -2.21
N ASN A 56 -5.69 -9.47 -1.43
CA ASN A 56 -6.48 -10.56 -2.00
C ASN A 56 -7.85 -10.04 -2.51
N GLY A 57 -8.55 -10.86 -3.29
CA GLY A 57 -9.85 -10.49 -3.84
C GLY A 57 -10.96 -10.29 -2.78
N MET A 58 -10.85 -10.96 -1.63
CA MET A 58 -11.84 -10.84 -0.54
C MET A 58 -11.79 -9.46 0.14
N GLU A 59 -10.62 -8.84 0.19
CA GLU A 59 -10.41 -7.56 0.88
C GLU A 59 -10.52 -6.35 -0.05
N LEU A 60 -10.78 -6.55 -1.35
CA LEU A 60 -10.78 -5.50 -2.37
C LEU A 60 -11.69 -4.31 -2.02
N GLU A 61 -12.93 -4.57 -1.60
CA GLU A 61 -13.88 -3.51 -1.27
C GLU A 61 -13.47 -2.70 -0.04
N GLU A 62 -12.91 -3.35 0.98
CA GLU A 62 -12.38 -2.67 2.16
C GLU A 62 -11.12 -1.87 1.81
N ALA A 63 -10.23 -2.45 1.01
CA ALA A 63 -9.02 -1.80 0.51
C ALA A 63 -9.33 -0.53 -0.29
N ARG A 64 -10.41 -0.50 -1.09
CA ARG A 64 -10.84 0.68 -1.86
C ARG A 64 -11.21 1.88 -1.00
N LYS A 65 -11.60 1.68 0.26
CA LYS A 65 -11.85 2.77 1.22
C LYS A 65 -10.59 3.55 1.58
N SER A 66 -9.40 3.03 1.25
CA SER A 66 -8.14 3.70 1.50
C SER A 66 -7.92 4.97 0.68
N GLY A 67 -8.63 5.12 -0.44
CA GLY A 67 -8.36 6.18 -1.41
C GLY A 67 -7.04 6.02 -2.17
N LEU A 68 -6.35 4.88 -2.02
CA LEU A 68 -5.20 4.52 -2.84
C LEU A 68 -5.67 3.84 -4.14
N ARG A 69 -4.77 3.75 -5.11
CA ARG A 69 -4.94 2.79 -6.20
C ARG A 69 -4.87 1.38 -5.60
N VAL A 70 -5.85 0.53 -5.94
CA VAL A 70 -5.93 -0.84 -5.43
C VAL A 70 -5.93 -1.83 -6.58
N GLU A 71 -5.07 -2.84 -6.49
CA GLU A 71 -5.05 -4.01 -7.36
C GLU A 71 -5.14 -5.27 -6.51
N THR A 72 -5.54 -6.39 -7.12
CA THR A 72 -5.50 -7.68 -6.44
C THR A 72 -4.29 -8.47 -6.90
N SER A 73 -3.78 -9.36 -6.06
CA SER A 73 -2.71 -10.26 -6.49
C SER A 73 -3.12 -11.09 -7.71
N ALA A 74 -4.40 -11.44 -7.87
CA ALA A 74 -4.92 -12.13 -9.06
C ALA A 74 -4.87 -11.27 -10.33
N THR A 75 -5.24 -9.98 -10.27
CA THR A 75 -5.20 -9.09 -11.45
C THR A 75 -3.77 -8.83 -11.93
N LEU A 76 -2.80 -8.93 -11.03
CA LEU A 76 -1.37 -8.80 -11.34
C LEU A 76 -0.69 -10.12 -11.74
N GLY A 77 -1.43 -11.25 -11.77
CA GLY A 77 -0.88 -12.56 -12.12
C GLY A 77 0.03 -13.17 -11.05
N TYR A 78 -0.11 -12.75 -9.78
CA TYR A 78 0.63 -13.28 -8.64
C TYR A 78 -0.11 -14.37 -7.85
N TYR A 79 -1.30 -14.80 -8.30
CA TYR A 79 -2.00 -15.98 -7.77
C TYR A 79 -2.01 -17.12 -8.79
N GLU A 80 -1.68 -18.34 -8.33
CA GLU A 80 -2.13 -19.61 -8.92
C GLU A 80 -3.62 -19.82 -8.64
#